data_AF-A0A0F7VCW0-F1
#
_entry.id   AF-A0A0F7VCW0-F1
#
_cell.length_a   1.000
_cell.length_b   1.000
_cell.length_c   1.000
_cell.angle_alpha   90.00
_cell.angle_beta   90.00
_cell.angle_gamma   90.00
#
_symmetry.space_group_name_H-M   'P 1'
#
loop_
_entity.id
_entity.type
_entity.pdbx_description
1 polymer ?
#
loop_
_entity_poly.entity_id
_entity_poly.type
_entity_poly.pdbx_seq_one_letter_code
_entity_poly.pdbx_strand_id
1 'polypeptide(L)'
;MLHGKYPVPVKNQGVPASDCAGEVVDIGSAVTRVSLGDRVSPIFDLKYVEEPDSEGKVAQLGGNVDGVLRQYAVFDESVLVQIPAHLSWQEAACITCAGTTAWNSLEMNDQGHKRSALMLGTGGVSMFALLLSLAAGIRPIITSSSDKMLQDIAALGPHGAITINYSDIPDWENEVLRLTSGKGVDVVLEKGGGTSIPKSVTSMTTRGTISWIGFLGGLRFDDLVKSLGQLFLKVGTLR
;
A
#
# COMPACT_ATOMS: atom_id res chain seq x y z
N MET A 1 12.80 11.28 4.50
CA MET A 1 13.44 11.06 5.81
C MET A 1 14.87 11.56 5.81
N LEU A 2 15.75 10.95 5.01
CA LEU A 2 17.18 11.32 4.90
C LEU A 2 17.43 12.77 4.44
N HIS A 3 16.48 13.38 3.72
CA HIS A 3 16.57 14.76 3.22
C HIS A 3 15.67 15.75 3.98
N GLY A 4 15.14 15.38 5.15
CA GLY A 4 14.32 16.29 5.98
C GLY A 4 12.93 16.66 5.44
N LYS A 5 12.49 16.09 4.31
CA LYS A 5 11.20 16.39 3.68
C LYS A 5 10.05 15.46 4.10
N TYR A 6 10.27 14.56 5.05
CA TYR A 6 9.22 13.60 5.45
C TYR A 6 8.25 14.29 6.41
N PRO A 7 6.93 14.17 6.19
CA PRO A 7 5.94 14.97 6.92
C PRO A 7 5.60 14.43 8.30
N VAL A 8 6.15 13.27 8.70
CA VAL A 8 5.93 12.65 10.01
C VAL A 8 7.23 12.59 10.82
N PRO A 9 7.15 12.60 12.18
CA PRO A 9 8.31 12.50 13.04
C PRO A 9 9.14 11.25 12.75
N VAL A 10 10.46 11.40 12.79
CA VAL A 10 11.42 10.31 12.57
C VAL A 10 12.43 10.28 13.71
N LYS A 11 12.95 9.10 14.02
CA LYS A 11 14.00 8.95 15.02
C LYS A 11 15.27 9.65 14.53
N ASN A 12 15.76 10.62 15.29
CA ASN A 12 17.00 11.31 14.96
C ASN A 12 18.18 10.31 15.00
N GLN A 13 19.00 10.29 13.96
CA GLN A 13 20.10 9.33 13.79
C GLN A 13 19.68 7.86 13.93
N GLY A 14 18.41 7.53 13.64
CA GLY A 14 17.92 6.15 13.65
C GLY A 14 18.42 5.33 12.46
N VAL A 15 18.33 4.00 12.59
CA VAL A 15 18.59 3.08 11.48
C VAL A 15 17.46 3.22 10.44
N PRO A 16 17.73 3.40 9.14
CA PRO A 16 16.68 3.56 8.12
C PRO A 16 16.11 2.21 7.63
N ALA A 17 15.12 2.32 6.73
CA ALA A 17 14.38 1.24 6.07
C ALA A 17 13.47 0.42 6.99
N SER A 18 12.34 -0.04 6.44
CA SER A 18 11.33 -0.83 7.17
C SER A 18 11.27 -2.30 6.77
N ASP A 19 11.83 -2.63 5.61
CA ASP A 19 11.56 -3.86 4.88
C ASP A 19 12.81 -4.74 4.91
N CYS A 20 12.67 -5.94 5.47
CA CYS A 20 13.74 -6.94 5.47
C CYS A 20 13.17 -8.36 5.49
N ALA A 21 14.06 -9.30 5.24
CA ALA A 21 13.86 -10.72 5.46
C ALA A 21 15.16 -11.26 6.07
N GLY A 22 15.06 -12.03 7.14
CA GLY A 22 16.22 -12.46 7.92
C GLY A 22 16.05 -13.86 8.51
N GLU A 23 17.13 -14.34 9.10
CA GLU A 23 17.20 -15.63 9.78
C GLU A 23 17.29 -15.39 11.30
N VAL A 24 16.59 -16.22 12.08
CA VAL A 24 16.71 -16.22 13.54
C VAL A 24 18.03 -16.87 13.94
N VAL A 25 18.96 -16.06 14.45
CA VAL A 25 20.32 -16.51 14.84
C VAL A 25 20.54 -16.66 16.34
N ASP A 26 19.62 -16.14 17.15
CA ASP A 26 19.61 -16.28 18.62
C ASP A 26 18.18 -16.10 19.15
N ILE A 27 17.87 -16.68 20.32
CA ILE A 27 16.55 -16.59 20.95
C ILE A 27 16.65 -16.41 22.47
N GLY A 28 15.72 -15.62 23.03
CA GLY A 28 15.56 -15.50 24.48
C GLY A 28 14.96 -16.78 25.08
N SER A 29 15.19 -17.02 26.38
CA SER A 29 14.75 -18.24 27.08
C SER A 29 13.23 -18.43 27.16
N ALA A 30 12.46 -17.37 26.92
CA ALA A 30 10.99 -17.38 26.95
C ALA A 30 10.35 -17.41 25.55
N VAL A 31 11.15 -17.39 24.47
CA VAL A 31 10.66 -17.40 23.08
C VAL A 31 10.09 -18.79 22.75
N THR A 32 8.94 -18.82 22.09
CA THR A 32 8.20 -20.05 21.75
C THR A 32 7.63 -20.10 20.33
N ARG A 33 7.53 -18.96 19.62
CA ARG A 33 6.90 -18.82 18.29
C ARG A 33 7.87 -18.97 17.13
N VAL A 34 9.17 -18.82 17.38
CA VAL A 34 10.23 -18.93 16.37
C VAL A 34 11.38 -19.79 16.90
N SER A 35 12.09 -20.44 15.99
CA SER A 35 13.26 -21.29 16.26
C SER A 35 14.50 -20.78 15.54
N LEU A 36 15.69 -21.18 16.01
CA LEU A 36 16.95 -20.92 15.30
C LEU A 36 16.88 -21.45 13.86
N GLY A 37 17.30 -20.63 12.90
CA GLY A 37 17.25 -20.94 11.47
C GLY A 37 15.93 -20.58 10.79
N ASP A 38 14.89 -20.16 11.52
CA ASP A 38 13.63 -19.73 10.92
C ASP A 38 13.84 -18.49 10.04
N ARG A 39 13.15 -18.48 8.89
CA ARG A 39 13.14 -17.35 7.97
C ARG A 39 11.99 -16.42 8.36
N VAL A 40 12.31 -15.22 8.84
CA VAL A 40 11.33 -14.29 9.40
C VAL A 40 11.47 -12.88 8.84
N SER A 41 10.38 -12.13 8.89
CA SER A 41 10.36 -10.68 8.75
C SER A 41 9.64 -10.08 9.96
N PRO A 42 10.08 -8.92 10.48
CA PRO A 42 9.23 -8.14 11.36
C PRO A 42 8.03 -7.56 10.57
N ILE A 43 6.94 -7.23 11.26
CA ILE A 43 5.88 -6.39 10.71
C ILE A 43 6.31 -4.92 10.64
N PHE A 44 5.63 -4.12 9.80
CA PHE A 44 5.99 -2.72 9.56
C PHE A 44 5.79 -1.83 10.82
N ASP A 45 4.61 -1.92 11.43
CA ASP A 45 4.27 -1.25 12.68
C ASP A 45 4.32 -2.27 13.81
N LEU A 46 5.35 -2.19 14.65
CA LEU A 46 5.59 -3.14 15.74
C LEU A 46 4.51 -3.11 16.83
N LYS A 47 3.57 -2.15 16.77
CA LYS A 47 2.42 -2.07 17.68
C LYS A 47 1.11 -2.59 17.08
N TYR A 48 1.11 -3.01 15.81
CA TYR A 48 -0.09 -3.45 15.10
C TYR A 48 -0.11 -4.98 14.92
N VAL A 49 -0.14 -5.71 16.05
CA VAL A 49 -0.13 -7.18 16.05
C VAL A 49 -1.54 -7.75 15.97
N GLU A 50 -2.49 -7.22 16.76
CA GLU A 50 -3.89 -7.68 16.77
C GLU A 50 -4.85 -6.51 16.54
N GLU A 51 -4.71 -5.45 17.33
CA GLU A 51 -5.52 -4.24 17.28
C GLU A 51 -4.63 -3.00 17.38
N PRO A 52 -5.10 -1.81 16.96
CA PRO A 52 -4.43 -0.57 17.30
C PRO A 52 -4.19 -0.49 18.81
N ASP A 53 -2.99 -0.10 19.23
CA ASP A 53 -2.71 0.21 20.63
C ASP A 53 -3.79 1.17 21.14
N SER A 54 -4.34 0.89 22.32
CA SER A 54 -5.34 1.71 23.01
C SER A 54 -4.96 3.20 23.12
N GLU A 55 -3.66 3.49 23.11
CA GLU A 55 -3.11 4.86 23.16
C GLU A 55 -2.91 5.49 21.77
N GLY A 56 -3.23 4.77 20.69
CA GLY A 56 -3.03 5.21 19.30
C GLY A 56 -1.56 5.37 18.90
N LYS A 57 -0.63 4.78 19.67
CA LYS A 57 0.81 4.88 19.39
C LYS A 57 1.21 3.90 18.29
N VAL A 58 2.03 4.38 17.36
CA VAL A 58 2.63 3.59 16.28
C VAL A 58 4.12 3.37 16.56
N ALA A 59 4.68 2.28 16.04
CA ALA A 59 6.12 1.98 16.07
C ALA A 59 6.57 1.52 14.68
N GLN A 60 6.68 2.48 13.75
CA GLN A 60 6.96 2.23 12.34
C GLN A 60 8.46 2.09 12.11
N LEU A 61 8.88 0.92 11.61
CA LEU A 61 10.28 0.60 11.35
C LEU A 61 10.95 1.60 10.40
N GLY A 62 12.12 2.09 10.80
CA GLY A 62 12.85 3.12 10.08
C GLY A 62 12.22 4.51 10.19
N GLY A 63 11.00 4.62 10.72
CA GLY A 63 10.27 5.85 11.01
C GLY A 63 10.64 6.41 12.38
N ASN A 64 9.72 6.25 13.33
CA ASN A 64 9.89 6.71 14.71
C ASN A 64 10.60 5.70 15.61
N VAL A 65 10.94 4.52 15.09
CA VAL A 65 11.83 3.53 15.73
C VAL A 65 12.95 3.11 14.77
N ASP A 66 13.98 2.42 15.27
CA ASP A 66 15.06 1.92 14.42
C ASP A 66 14.54 0.94 13.38
N GLY A 67 15.01 1.12 12.16
CA GLY A 67 14.71 0.27 11.02
C GLY A 67 15.59 -0.97 10.93
N VAL A 68 15.70 -1.45 9.70
CA VAL A 68 16.26 -2.78 9.40
C VAL A 68 17.48 -2.74 8.48
N LEU A 69 17.97 -1.56 8.09
CA LEU A 69 19.23 -1.43 7.36
C LEU A 69 20.45 -1.65 8.29
N ARG A 70 20.58 -2.86 8.82
CA ARG A 70 21.60 -3.33 9.76
C ARG A 70 21.75 -4.86 9.64
N GLN A 71 22.87 -5.40 10.11
CA GLN A 71 23.14 -6.84 10.02
C GLN A 71 22.34 -7.66 11.05
N TYR A 72 22.08 -7.09 12.22
CA TYR A 72 21.36 -7.76 13.31
C TYR A 72 20.34 -6.81 13.95
N ALA A 73 19.23 -7.38 14.39
CA ALA A 73 18.13 -6.68 15.05
C ALA A 73 17.50 -7.59 16.10
N VAL A 74 17.07 -7.02 17.21
CA VAL A 74 16.30 -7.73 18.24
C VAL A 74 14.85 -7.31 18.11
N PHE A 75 13.95 -8.29 18.06
CA PHE A 75 12.52 -8.11 18.00
C PHE A 75 11.84 -8.99 19.04
N ASP A 76 10.66 -8.55 19.49
CA ASP A 76 9.76 -9.44 20.21
C ASP A 76 9.22 -10.51 19.27
N GLU A 77 9.00 -11.74 19.75
CA GLU A 77 8.53 -12.83 18.89
C GLU A 77 7.12 -12.62 18.33
N SER A 78 6.31 -11.75 18.96
CA SER A 78 4.96 -11.42 18.52
C SER A 78 4.91 -10.63 17.22
N VAL A 79 5.97 -9.86 16.92
CA VAL A 79 6.05 -8.99 15.73
C VAL A 79 6.78 -9.67 14.56
N LEU A 80 7.24 -10.91 14.73
CA LEU A 80 7.90 -11.69 13.70
C LEU A 80 6.87 -12.59 12.97
N VAL A 81 6.94 -12.55 11.64
CA VAL A 81 6.15 -13.41 10.75
C VAL A 81 7.08 -14.33 9.97
N GLN A 82 6.66 -15.58 9.82
CA GLN A 82 7.38 -16.59 9.03
C GLN A 82 7.28 -16.25 7.54
N ILE A 83 8.40 -16.33 6.85
CA ILE A 83 8.49 -16.09 5.41
C ILE A 83 8.13 -17.36 4.65
N PRO A 84 7.28 -17.30 3.61
CA PRO A 84 6.98 -18.44 2.77
C PRO A 84 8.24 -19.06 2.16
N ALA A 85 8.43 -20.37 2.31
CA ALA A 85 9.64 -21.08 1.90
C ALA A 85 9.97 -20.94 0.41
N HIS A 86 8.95 -20.75 -0.44
CA HIS A 86 9.11 -20.62 -1.89
C HIS A 86 9.62 -19.26 -2.35
N LEU A 87 9.60 -18.24 -1.47
CA LEU A 87 10.12 -16.91 -1.80
C LEU A 87 11.61 -16.84 -1.48
N SER A 88 12.37 -16.17 -2.35
CA SER A 88 13.72 -15.72 -2.04
C SER A 88 13.72 -14.67 -0.92
N TRP A 89 14.89 -14.39 -0.35
CA TRP A 89 15.04 -13.33 0.66
C TRP A 89 14.64 -11.96 0.13
N GLN A 90 15.00 -11.65 -1.12
CA GLN A 90 14.71 -10.38 -1.77
C GLN A 90 13.21 -10.21 -2.02
N GLU A 91 12.53 -11.24 -2.51
CA GLU A 91 11.08 -11.19 -2.72
C GLU A 91 10.33 -11.04 -1.40
N ALA A 92 10.71 -11.80 -0.38
CA ALA A 92 10.10 -11.73 0.93
C ALA A 92 10.27 -10.34 1.58
N ALA A 93 11.45 -9.74 1.46
CA ALA A 93 11.73 -8.43 2.03
C ALA A 93 10.81 -7.34 1.45
N CYS A 94 10.30 -7.49 0.22
CA CYS A 94 9.41 -6.50 -0.40
C CYS A 94 7.97 -6.49 0.14
N ILE A 95 7.58 -7.47 0.96
CA ILE A 95 6.17 -7.66 1.36
C ILE A 95 5.77 -6.73 2.51
N THR A 96 6.67 -6.52 3.48
CA THR A 96 6.35 -5.99 4.81
C THR A 96 5.65 -4.63 4.79
N CYS A 97 6.17 -3.65 4.08
CA CYS A 97 5.50 -2.36 3.92
C CYS A 97 4.54 -2.38 2.72
N ALA A 98 5.05 -2.64 1.52
CA ALA A 98 4.28 -2.43 0.30
C ALA A 98 3.13 -3.44 0.14
N GLY A 99 3.39 -4.71 0.43
CA GLY A 99 2.41 -5.79 0.34
C GLY A 99 1.30 -5.68 1.38
N THR A 100 1.65 -5.42 2.64
CA THR A 100 0.64 -5.24 3.70
C THR A 100 -0.18 -3.97 3.52
N THR A 101 0.42 -2.89 3.01
CA THR A 101 -0.32 -1.67 2.64
C THR A 101 -1.33 -1.99 1.54
N ALA A 102 -0.91 -2.69 0.48
CA ALA A 102 -1.82 -3.08 -0.60
C ALA A 102 -2.97 -3.97 -0.10
N TRP A 103 -2.66 -4.97 0.74
CA TRP A 103 -3.65 -5.85 1.36
C TRP A 103 -4.70 -5.07 2.16
N ASN A 104 -4.24 -4.15 3.02
CA ASN A 104 -5.11 -3.30 3.82
C ASN A 104 -5.90 -2.31 2.98
N SER A 105 -5.31 -1.69 1.96
CA SER A 105 -6.00 -0.77 1.04
C SER A 105 -7.11 -1.47 0.26
N LEU A 106 -6.88 -2.72 -0.14
CA LEU A 106 -7.89 -3.54 -0.81
C LEU A 106 -8.96 -4.08 0.17
N GLU A 107 -8.82 -3.92 1.50
CA GLU A 107 -9.70 -4.56 2.51
C GLU A 107 -9.82 -6.06 2.28
N MET A 108 -8.70 -6.74 2.03
CA MET A 108 -8.69 -8.17 1.72
C MET A 108 -9.21 -9.06 2.87
N ASN A 109 -9.33 -8.52 4.09
CA ASN A 109 -9.92 -9.20 5.24
C ASN A 109 -11.45 -9.06 5.30
N ASP A 110 -12.04 -8.13 4.55
CA ASP A 110 -13.49 -7.99 4.46
C ASP A 110 -14.05 -9.04 3.49
N GLN A 111 -15.13 -9.73 3.88
CA GLN A 111 -15.86 -10.64 2.99
C GLN A 111 -16.72 -9.88 1.96
N GLY A 112 -16.71 -8.54 2.00
CA GLY A 112 -17.31 -7.68 1.01
C GLY A 112 -16.81 -7.95 -0.42
N HIS A 113 -17.73 -7.87 -1.38
CA HIS A 113 -17.40 -8.10 -2.79
C HIS A 113 -16.92 -6.82 -3.47
N LYS A 114 -15.65 -6.44 -3.28
CA LYS A 114 -15.00 -5.50 -4.20
C LYS A 114 -14.90 -6.14 -5.58
N ARG A 115 -15.24 -5.37 -6.62
CA ARG A 115 -15.24 -5.85 -8.01
C ARG A 115 -14.21 -5.14 -8.85
N SER A 116 -13.73 -3.98 -8.41
CA SER A 116 -12.79 -3.15 -9.16
C SER A 116 -11.91 -2.29 -8.26
N ALA A 117 -10.65 -2.10 -8.69
CA ALA A 117 -9.68 -1.26 -8.01
C ALA A 117 -8.96 -0.34 -9.01
N LEU A 118 -8.67 0.90 -8.60
CA LEU A 118 -7.81 1.82 -9.34
C LEU A 118 -6.50 2.04 -8.58
N MET A 119 -5.38 1.76 -9.22
CA MET A 119 -4.04 2.01 -8.69
C MET A 119 -3.40 3.19 -9.42
N LEU A 120 -3.05 4.24 -8.70
CA LEU A 120 -2.34 5.37 -9.30
C LEU A 120 -0.83 5.07 -9.38
N GLY A 121 -0.24 5.05 -10.57
CA GLY A 121 1.19 4.75 -10.74
C GLY A 121 1.58 3.29 -10.49
N THR A 122 2.86 2.97 -10.72
CA THR A 122 3.43 1.60 -10.72
C THR A 122 4.50 1.36 -9.64
N GLY A 123 4.41 2.09 -8.52
CA GLY A 123 5.27 1.85 -7.34
C GLY A 123 4.90 0.55 -6.61
N GLY A 124 5.72 0.14 -5.63
CA GLY A 124 5.59 -1.16 -4.94
C GLY A 124 4.18 -1.50 -4.46
N VAL A 125 3.51 -0.57 -3.75
CA VAL A 125 2.13 -0.79 -3.26
C VAL A 125 1.15 -1.05 -4.42
N SER A 126 1.25 -0.28 -5.51
CA SER A 126 0.37 -0.44 -6.67
C SER A 126 0.59 -1.78 -7.38
N MET A 127 1.84 -2.24 -7.44
CA MET A 127 2.17 -3.52 -8.07
C MET A 127 1.70 -4.70 -7.22
N PHE A 128 1.84 -4.64 -5.89
CA PHE A 128 1.23 -5.64 -5.00
C PHE A 128 -0.30 -5.62 -5.11
N ALA A 129 -0.92 -4.44 -5.10
CA ALA A 129 -2.36 -4.32 -5.24
C ALA A 129 -2.87 -4.87 -6.58
N LEU A 130 -2.11 -4.68 -7.66
CA LEU A 130 -2.39 -5.30 -8.95
C LEU A 130 -2.40 -6.83 -8.84
N LEU A 131 -1.34 -7.43 -8.32
CA LEU A 131 -1.22 -8.89 -8.21
C LEU A 131 -2.30 -9.48 -7.29
N LEU A 132 -2.56 -8.84 -6.16
CA LEU A 132 -3.63 -9.23 -5.23
C LEU A 132 -5.01 -9.11 -5.88
N SER A 133 -5.26 -8.04 -6.64
CA SER A 133 -6.53 -7.85 -7.34
C SER A 133 -6.77 -8.95 -8.38
N LEU A 134 -5.75 -9.27 -9.20
CA LEU A 134 -5.81 -10.35 -10.17
C LEU A 134 -6.09 -11.69 -9.49
N ALA A 135 -5.40 -12.00 -8.40
CA ALA A 135 -5.58 -13.24 -7.64
C ALA A 135 -6.97 -13.35 -7.00
N ALA A 136 -7.55 -12.22 -6.57
CA ALA A 136 -8.85 -12.14 -5.91
C ALA A 136 -10.04 -11.98 -6.89
N GLY A 137 -9.78 -11.85 -8.20
CA GLY A 137 -10.82 -11.55 -9.18
C GLY A 137 -11.37 -10.12 -9.11
N ILE A 138 -10.66 -9.20 -8.44
CA ILE A 138 -10.95 -7.76 -8.44
C ILE A 138 -10.40 -7.18 -9.74
N ARG A 139 -11.24 -6.52 -10.54
CA ARG A 139 -10.83 -5.94 -11.83
C ARG A 139 -9.87 -4.75 -11.63
N PRO A 140 -8.58 -4.86 -11.98
CA PRO A 140 -7.64 -3.79 -11.74
C PRO A 140 -7.60 -2.80 -12.91
N ILE A 141 -7.57 -1.51 -12.57
CA ILE A 141 -7.21 -0.40 -13.44
C ILE A 141 -5.93 0.21 -12.86
N ILE A 142 -4.89 0.44 -13.66
CA ILE A 142 -3.63 1.02 -13.21
C ILE A 142 -3.17 2.14 -14.13
N THR A 143 -2.58 3.18 -13.56
CA THR A 143 -2.05 4.30 -14.31
C THR A 143 -0.52 4.33 -14.31
N SER A 144 0.11 4.85 -15.36
CA SER A 144 1.55 5.11 -15.43
C SER A 144 1.83 6.19 -16.48
N SER A 145 3.05 6.71 -16.55
CA SER A 145 3.54 7.51 -17.69
C SER A 145 4.44 6.71 -18.64
N SER A 146 4.58 5.40 -18.42
CA SER A 146 5.46 4.54 -19.22
C SER A 146 4.63 3.54 -20.02
N ASP A 147 4.54 3.74 -21.33
CA ASP A 147 3.83 2.83 -22.24
C ASP A 147 4.39 1.41 -22.17
N LYS A 148 5.71 1.27 -22.12
CA LYS A 148 6.35 -0.05 -22.00
C LYS A 148 5.83 -0.79 -20.76
N MET A 149 5.80 -0.13 -19.61
CA MET A 149 5.35 -0.75 -18.38
C MET A 149 3.86 -1.09 -18.41
N LEU A 150 3.04 -0.24 -19.03
CA LEU A 150 1.62 -0.50 -19.21
C LEU A 150 1.38 -1.69 -20.15
N GLN A 151 2.13 -1.80 -21.25
CA GLN A 151 2.07 -2.95 -22.15
C GLN A 151 2.45 -4.25 -21.44
N ASP A 152 3.55 -4.24 -20.68
CA ASP A 152 3.99 -5.41 -19.90
C ASP A 152 2.91 -5.81 -18.87
N ILE A 153 2.29 -4.84 -18.19
CA ILE A 153 1.20 -5.09 -17.22
C ILE A 153 -0.06 -5.65 -17.89
N ALA A 154 -0.47 -5.09 -19.02
CA ALA A 154 -1.62 -5.58 -19.78
C ALA A 154 -1.41 -7.03 -20.25
N ALA A 155 -0.15 -7.44 -20.46
CA ALA A 155 0.23 -8.78 -20.90
C ALA A 155 0.36 -9.83 -19.77
N LEU A 156 0.19 -9.47 -18.48
CA LEU A 156 0.37 -10.37 -17.33
C LEU A 156 -0.63 -11.55 -17.24
N GLY A 157 -1.51 -11.73 -18.22
CA GLY A 157 -2.35 -12.92 -18.36
C GLY A 157 -3.72 -12.61 -18.98
N PRO A 158 -4.61 -13.62 -19.09
CA PRO A 158 -5.95 -13.47 -19.66
C PRO A 158 -6.86 -12.52 -18.87
N HIS A 159 -6.47 -12.17 -17.64
CA HIS A 159 -7.16 -11.22 -16.77
C HIS A 159 -6.36 -9.92 -16.55
N GLY A 160 -5.35 -9.63 -17.39
CA GLY A 160 -4.45 -8.48 -17.25
C GLY A 160 -5.15 -7.16 -16.92
N ALA A 161 -4.38 -6.21 -16.39
CA ALA A 161 -4.97 -4.94 -15.93
C ALA A 161 -5.44 -4.08 -17.09
N ILE A 162 -6.44 -3.26 -16.83
CA ILE A 162 -6.72 -2.11 -17.69
C ILE A 162 -5.71 -1.02 -17.36
N THR A 163 -5.09 -0.46 -18.39
CA THR A 163 -3.98 0.48 -18.23
C THR A 163 -4.32 1.84 -18.80
N ILE A 164 -3.94 2.90 -18.09
CA ILE A 164 -4.13 4.29 -18.53
C ILE A 164 -2.78 5.00 -18.49
N ASN A 165 -2.37 5.58 -19.62
CA ASN A 165 -1.24 6.50 -19.64
C ASN A 165 -1.71 7.89 -19.21
N TYR A 166 -1.35 8.34 -18.00
CA TYR A 166 -1.81 9.63 -17.48
C TYR A 166 -1.09 10.84 -18.11
N SER A 167 0.01 10.62 -18.84
CA SER A 167 0.68 11.68 -19.61
C SER A 167 -0.10 12.00 -20.89
N ASP A 168 -0.68 10.98 -21.52
CA ASP A 168 -1.50 11.15 -22.73
C ASP A 168 -2.96 11.47 -22.40
N ILE A 169 -3.44 10.99 -21.25
CA ILE A 169 -4.80 11.22 -20.75
C ILE A 169 -4.69 11.93 -19.38
N PRO A 170 -4.46 13.26 -19.36
CA PRO A 170 -4.40 14.03 -18.11
C PRO A 170 -5.69 13.93 -17.30
N ASP A 171 -6.83 13.83 -17.98
CA ASP A 171 -8.18 13.66 -17.40
C ASP A 171 -8.59 12.18 -17.30
N TRP A 172 -7.67 11.38 -16.75
CA TRP A 172 -7.81 9.94 -16.59
C TRP A 172 -9.06 9.54 -15.79
N GLU A 173 -9.62 10.40 -14.95
CA GLU A 173 -10.86 10.14 -14.22
C GLU A 173 -12.05 9.92 -15.15
N ASN A 174 -12.11 10.66 -16.26
CA ASN A 174 -13.15 10.49 -17.26
C ASN A 174 -12.97 9.17 -18.02
N GLU A 175 -11.71 8.77 -18.23
CA GLU A 175 -11.39 7.49 -18.85
C GLU A 175 -11.75 6.32 -17.91
N VAL A 176 -11.48 6.43 -16.61
CA VAL A 176 -11.94 5.45 -15.61
C VAL A 176 -13.46 5.34 -15.63
N LEU A 177 -14.20 6.46 -15.66
CA LEU A 177 -15.65 6.44 -15.78
C LEU A 177 -16.10 5.78 -17.09
N ARG A 178 -15.49 6.09 -18.22
CA ARG A 178 -15.80 5.44 -19.51
C ARG A 178 -15.61 3.93 -19.44
N LEU A 179 -14.48 3.48 -18.89
CA LEU A 179 -14.11 2.05 -18.73
C LEU A 179 -15.02 1.31 -17.73
N THR A 180 -15.68 2.03 -16.83
CA THR A 180 -16.59 1.50 -15.81
C THR A 180 -18.06 1.83 -16.08
N SER A 181 -18.40 2.26 -17.31
CA SER A 181 -19.76 2.63 -17.72
C SER A 181 -20.41 3.67 -16.80
N GLY A 182 -19.63 4.66 -16.38
CA GLY A 182 -20.03 5.78 -15.52
C GLY A 182 -20.13 5.45 -14.03
N LYS A 183 -19.87 4.20 -13.61
CA LYS A 183 -20.03 3.79 -12.21
C LYS A 183 -18.85 4.17 -11.32
N GLY A 184 -17.64 4.23 -11.89
CA GLY A 184 -16.41 4.32 -11.10
C GLY A 184 -15.97 2.97 -10.54
N VAL A 185 -14.88 2.99 -9.76
CA VAL A 185 -14.30 1.80 -9.10
C VAL A 185 -14.68 1.71 -7.63
N ASP A 186 -14.64 0.49 -7.06
CA ASP A 186 -14.98 0.26 -5.65
C ASP A 186 -13.89 0.80 -4.71
N VAL A 187 -12.62 0.66 -5.10
CA VAL A 187 -11.50 1.16 -4.32
C VAL A 187 -10.47 1.91 -5.16
N VAL A 188 -9.97 3.03 -4.64
CA VAL A 188 -8.87 3.79 -5.24
C VAL A 188 -7.67 3.77 -4.30
N LEU A 189 -6.51 3.36 -4.79
CA LEU A 189 -5.23 3.46 -4.08
C LEU A 189 -4.53 4.75 -4.49
N GLU A 190 -4.70 5.77 -3.65
CA GLU A 190 -4.28 7.15 -3.89
C GLU A 190 -2.88 7.43 -3.31
N LYS A 191 -1.95 7.89 -4.17
CA LYS A 191 -0.55 8.21 -3.79
C LYS A 191 -0.12 9.64 -4.09
N GLY A 192 -0.83 10.33 -4.97
CA GLY A 192 -0.46 11.67 -5.43
C GLY A 192 -0.77 12.73 -4.38
N GLY A 193 -1.93 12.66 -3.73
CA GLY A 193 -2.38 13.65 -2.75
C GLY A 193 -3.17 14.78 -3.39
N GLY A 194 -2.90 16.04 -3.01
CA GLY A 194 -3.85 17.16 -3.20
C GLY A 194 -4.43 17.32 -4.61
N THR A 195 -3.62 17.18 -5.66
CA THR A 195 -4.07 17.38 -7.05
C THR A 195 -4.78 16.17 -7.66
N SER A 196 -4.54 14.95 -7.17
CA SER A 196 -5.18 13.72 -7.67
C SER A 196 -6.44 13.35 -6.89
N ILE A 197 -6.59 13.79 -5.64
CA ILE A 197 -7.76 13.50 -4.79
C ILE A 197 -9.10 13.84 -5.47
N PRO A 198 -9.31 15.02 -6.10
CA PRO A 198 -10.57 15.32 -6.78
C PRO A 198 -10.89 14.31 -7.90
N LYS A 199 -9.86 13.89 -8.64
CA LYS A 199 -9.97 12.91 -9.74
C LYS A 199 -10.25 11.51 -9.21
N SER A 200 -9.65 11.15 -8.06
CA SER A 200 -9.93 9.90 -7.35
C SER A 200 -11.36 9.85 -6.80
N VAL A 201 -11.85 10.94 -6.22
CA VAL A 201 -13.27 11.05 -5.81
C VAL A 201 -14.18 10.92 -7.02
N THR A 202 -13.86 11.55 -8.15
CA THR A 202 -14.62 11.41 -9.40
C THR A 202 -14.62 9.98 -9.93
N SER A 203 -13.50 9.28 -9.83
CA SER A 203 -13.30 7.91 -10.33
C SER A 203 -13.90 6.82 -9.45
N MET A 204 -14.22 7.13 -8.19
CA MET A 204 -14.76 6.19 -7.23
C MET A 204 -16.28 6.02 -7.39
N THR A 205 -16.81 4.83 -7.10
CA THR A 205 -18.25 4.59 -7.07
C THR A 205 -18.93 5.13 -5.81
N THR A 206 -20.27 5.17 -5.81
CA THR A 206 -21.05 5.46 -4.60
C THR A 206 -20.81 4.36 -3.57
N ARG A 207 -20.50 4.73 -2.32
CA ARG A 207 -20.05 3.84 -1.23
C ARG A 207 -18.70 3.18 -1.47
N GLY A 208 -17.91 3.67 -2.43
CA GLY A 208 -16.54 3.25 -2.61
C GLY A 208 -15.60 3.81 -1.54
N THR A 209 -14.35 3.36 -1.58
CA THR A 209 -13.29 3.77 -0.67
C THR A 209 -12.09 4.35 -1.43
N ILE A 210 -11.57 5.47 -0.97
CA ILE A 210 -10.23 5.96 -1.33
C ILE A 210 -9.30 5.61 -0.18
N SER A 211 -8.32 4.76 -0.45
CA SER A 211 -7.20 4.49 0.47
C SER A 211 -6.05 5.43 0.12
N TRP A 212 -5.82 6.41 0.98
CA TRP A 212 -4.78 7.42 0.84
C TRP A 212 -3.47 6.93 1.47
N ILE A 213 -2.60 6.42 0.60
CA ILE A 213 -1.36 5.72 1.00
C ILE A 213 -0.09 6.55 0.77
N GLY A 214 -0.17 7.72 0.14
CA GLY A 214 1.02 8.54 -0.10
C GLY A 214 0.76 10.00 -0.46
N PHE A 215 1.84 10.79 -0.47
CA PHE A 215 1.81 12.24 -0.64
C PHE A 215 2.83 12.71 -1.69
N LEU A 216 3.00 11.99 -2.81
CA LEU A 216 4.05 12.28 -3.81
C LEU A 216 3.93 13.68 -4.42
N GLY A 217 2.71 14.19 -4.59
CA GLY A 217 2.40 15.55 -5.02
C GLY A 217 2.30 16.57 -3.89
N GLY A 218 2.58 16.14 -2.64
CA GLY A 218 2.47 16.95 -1.43
C GLY A 218 1.08 16.96 -0.78
N LEU A 219 1.02 17.53 0.42
CA LEU A 219 -0.20 17.78 1.17
C LEU A 219 -0.70 19.20 0.87
N ARG A 220 -1.67 19.33 -0.03
CA ARG A 220 -2.39 20.59 -0.27
C ARG A 220 -3.84 20.40 0.16
N PHE A 221 -4.24 21.06 1.26
CA PHE A 221 -5.56 20.88 1.85
C PHE A 221 -6.68 21.63 1.11
N ASP A 222 -6.35 22.67 0.34
CA ASP A 222 -7.35 23.46 -0.40
C ASP A 222 -8.15 22.62 -1.42
N ASP A 223 -7.50 21.63 -2.03
CA ASP A 223 -8.13 20.74 -3.00
C ASP A 223 -8.90 19.59 -2.33
N LEU A 224 -8.54 19.25 -1.09
CA LEU A 224 -9.30 18.30 -0.28
C LEU A 224 -10.68 18.87 0.05
N VAL A 225 -10.77 20.14 0.48
CA VAL A 225 -12.05 20.78 0.83
C VAL A 225 -13.04 20.76 -0.32
N LYS A 226 -12.57 21.01 -1.56
CA LYS A 226 -13.41 20.94 -2.77
C LYS A 226 -13.94 19.53 -3.03
N SER A 227 -13.17 18.51 -2.64
CA SER A 227 -13.50 17.11 -2.87
C SER A 227 -14.48 16.56 -1.81
N LEU A 228 -14.55 17.17 -0.62
CA LEU A 228 -15.44 16.73 0.47
C LEU A 228 -16.92 16.74 0.07
N GLY A 229 -17.36 17.74 -0.70
CA GLY A 229 -18.75 17.80 -1.18
C GLY A 229 -19.11 16.62 -2.10
N GLN A 230 -18.21 16.28 -3.03
CA GLN A 230 -18.41 15.11 -3.90
C GLN A 230 -18.30 13.79 -3.13
N LEU A 231 -17.37 13.70 -2.17
CA LEU A 231 -17.23 12.54 -1.30
C LEU A 231 -18.51 12.28 -0.50
N PHE A 232 -19.11 13.35 0.06
CA PHE A 232 -20.40 13.30 0.76
C PHE A 232 -21.52 12.79 -0.15
N LEU A 233 -21.64 13.33 -1.37
CA LEU A 233 -22.65 12.90 -2.34
C LEU A 233 -22.49 11.43 -2.74
N LYS A 234 -21.25 10.93 -2.79
CA LYS A 234 -20.96 9.53 -3.08
C LYS A 234 -21.12 8.62 -1.87
N VAL A 235 -21.39 9.13 -0.66
CA VAL A 235 -21.36 8.32 0.58
C VAL A 235 -20.03 7.56 0.69
N GLY A 236 -18.95 8.18 0.23
CA GLY A 236 -17.66 7.54 0.08
C GLY A 236 -16.82 7.61 1.34
N THR A 237 -15.88 6.67 1.46
CA THR A 237 -14.91 6.64 2.56
C THR A 237 -13.55 7.14 2.07
N LEU A 238 -12.92 8.04 2.83
CA LEU A 238 -11.51 8.40 2.65
C LEU A 238 -10.77 7.95 3.90
N ARG A 239 -9.76 7.08 3.74
CA ARG A 239 -8.97 6.53 4.85
C ARG A 239 -7.49 6.42 4.53
#